data_AF-A0A413SFV8-F1
#
_entry.id   AF-A0A413SFV8-F1
#
_cell.length_a   1.000
_cell.length_b   1.000
_cell.length_c   1.000
_cell.angle_alpha   90.00
_cell.angle_beta   90.00
_cell.angle_gamma   90.00
#
_symmetry.space_group_name_H-M   'P 1'
#
loop_
_entity.id
_entity.type
_entity.pdbx_description
1 polymer ?
#
loop_
_entity_poly.entity_id
_entity_poly.type
_entity_poly.pdbx_seq_one_letter_code
_entity_poly.pdbx_strand_id
1 'polypeptide(L)' 'MYVTLFSIILVIGLLLLLLPINIYKKWFDNRVFPIVIRVIGIILCIISVFSIYAVLSGEIVLPLIK' A
#
# COMPACT_ATOMS: atom_id res chain seq x y z
N MET A 1 15.07 -8.87 4.26
CA MET A 1 15.13 -7.44 3.88
C MET A 1 13.95 -7.03 2.99
N TYR A 2 13.59 -7.80 1.95
CA TYR A 2 12.43 -7.50 1.09
C TYR A 2 11.07 -7.66 1.80
N VAL A 3 10.87 -8.74 2.56
CA VAL A 3 9.62 -8.97 3.32
C VAL A 3 9.34 -7.82 4.30
N THR A 4 10.37 -7.34 5.00
CA THR A 4 10.27 -6.17 5.89
C THR A 4 9.89 -4.90 5.13
N LEU A 5 10.44 -4.69 3.93
CA LEU A 5 10.15 -3.51 3.10
C LEU A 5 8.69 -3.54 2.60
N PHE A 6 8.24 -4.69 2.09
CA PHE A 6 6.84 -4.87 1.70
C PHE A 6 5.90 -4.74 2.90
N SER A 7 6.27 -5.27 4.06
CA SER A 7 5.48 -5.12 5.29
C SER A 7 5.34 -3.65 5.70
N ILE A 8 6.38 -2.83 5.56
CA ILE A 8 6.31 -1.38 5.81
C ILE A 8 5.34 -0.71 4.83
N ILE A 9 5.43 -1.04 3.54
CA ILE A 9 4.51 -0.53 2.51
C ILE A 9 3.06 -0.91 2.82
N LEU A 10 2.84 -2.12 3.34
CA LEU A 10 1.52 -2.60 3.73
C LEU A 10 0.95 -1.80 4.89
N VAL A 11 1.76 -1.52 5.92
CA VAL A 11 1.35 -0.69 7.06
C VAL A 11 1.02 0.73 6.60
N ILE A 12 1.82 1.31 5.71
CA ILE A 12 1.57 2.65 5.15
C ILE A 12 0.26 2.66 4.34
N GLY A 13 0.05 1.68 3.45
CA GLY A 13 -1.18 1.56 2.67
C GLY A 13 -2.42 1.42 3.56
N LEU A 14 -2.31 0.62 4.63
CA LEU A 14 -3.39 0.43 5.60
C LEU A 14 -3.68 1.71 6.40
N LEU A 15 -2.63 2.44 6.78
CA LEU A 15 -2.77 3.73 7.47
C LEU A 15 -3.54 4.73 6.59
N LEU A 16 -3.16 4.85 5.30
CA LEU A 16 -3.88 5.69 4.33
C LEU A 16 -5.35 5.26 4.16
N LEU A 17 -5.65 3.97 4.27
CA LEU A 17 -7.01 3.45 4.16
C LEU A 17 -7.86 3.77 5.41
N LEU A 18 -7.26 3.59 6.59
CA LEU A 18 -7.91 3.73 7.89
C LEU A 18 -8.09 5.19 8.32
N LEU A 19 -7.37 6.13 7.72
CA LEU A 19 -7.53 7.53 8.04
C LEU A 19 -8.98 7.98 7.77
N PRO A 20 -9.62 8.67 8.73
CA PRO A 20 -10.97 9.19 8.56
C PRO A 20 -11.00 10.31 7.51
N ILE A 21 -12.05 10.29 6.67
CA ILE A 21 -12.28 11.26 5.59
C ILE A 21 -12.29 12.71 6.09
N ASN A 22 -12.68 12.94 7.35
CA ASN A 22 -12.65 14.27 7.97
C ASN A 22 -11.24 14.88 8.05
N ILE A 23 -10.19 14.07 8.22
CA ILE A 23 -8.81 14.58 8.23
C ILE A 23 -8.44 15.08 6.83
N TYR A 24 -8.75 14.29 5.81
CA TYR A 24 -8.50 14.67 4.42
C TYR A 24 -9.29 15.90 3.99
N LYS A 25 -10.57 16.00 4.39
CA LYS A 25 -11.41 17.18 4.12
C LYS A 25 -10.89 18.44 4.79
N LYS A 26 -10.25 18.32 5.98
CA LYS A 26 -9.66 19.47 6.67
C LYS A 26 -8.39 19.95 5.96
N TRP A 27 -7.68 19.07 5.25
CA TRP A 27 -6.42 19.37 4.57
C TRP A 27 -6.61 19.75 3.11
N PHE A 28 -7.68 19.23 2.48
CA PHE A 28 -8.02 19.46 1.08
C PHE A 28 -9.51 19.77 0.95
N ASP A 29 -9.83 20.92 0.35
CA ASP A 29 -11.20 21.37 0.09
C ASP A 29 -11.87 20.61 -1.08
N ASN A 30 -11.19 19.59 -1.63
CA ASN A 30 -11.68 18.80 -2.74
C ASN A 30 -12.22 17.45 -2.26
N ARG A 31 -13.51 17.18 -2.50
CA ARG A 31 -14.19 15.94 -2.08
C ARG A 31 -13.64 14.69 -2.79
N VAL A 32 -13.01 14.85 -3.95
CA VAL A 32 -12.45 13.74 -4.75
C VAL A 32 -11.12 13.25 -4.17
N PHE A 33 -10.35 14.14 -3.55
CA PHE A 33 -9.02 13.85 -3.03
C PHE A 33 -8.94 12.70 -2.00
N PRO A 34 -9.81 12.63 -0.96
CA PRO A 34 -9.81 11.49 -0.03
C PRO A 34 -10.10 10.14 -0.70
N ILE A 35 -10.90 10.15 -1.77
CA ILE A 35 -11.26 8.93 -2.51
C ILE A 35 -10.02 8.43 -3.27
N VAL A 36 -9.31 9.33 -3.95
CA VAL A 36 -8.08 9.00 -4.69
C VAL A 36 -7.01 8.43 -3.75
N ILE A 37 -6.80 9.04 -2.59
CA ILE A 37 -5.84 8.55 -1.59
C ILE A 37 -6.19 7.14 -1.12
N ARG A 38 -7.47 6.85 -0.87
CA ARG A 38 -7.90 5.51 -0.49
C ARG A 38 -7.64 4.50 -1.60
N VAL A 39 -7.94 4.84 -2.86
CA VAL A 39 -7.65 3.96 -4.00
C VAL A 39 -6.16 3.65 -4.11
N ILE A 40 -5.30 4.66 -3.94
CA ILE A 40 -3.84 4.48 -3.91
C ILE A 40 -3.42 3.56 -2.76
N GLY A 41 -3.97 3.75 -1.56
CA GLY A 41 -3.72 2.88 -0.41
C GLY A 41 -4.11 1.43 -0.65
N ILE A 42 -5.27 1.18 -1.29
CA ILE A 42 -5.73 -0.16 -1.68
C ILE A 42 -4.74 -0.81 -2.65
N ILE A 43 -4.33 -0.09 -3.70
CA ILE A 43 -3.39 -0.62 -4.70
C ILE A 43 -2.05 -0.99 -4.05
N LEU A 44 -1.53 -0.13 -3.17
CA LEU A 44 -0.30 -0.39 -2.42
C LEU A 44 -0.42 -1.63 -1.52
N CYS A 45 -1.55 -1.80 -0.82
CA CYS A 45 -1.81 -2.99 -0.03
C CYS A 45 -1.84 -4.26 -0.89
N ILE A 46 -2.55 -4.25 -2.02
CA ILE A 46 -2.66 -5.41 -2.92
C ILE A 46 -1.28 -5.81 -3.45
N ILE A 47 -0.50 -4.86 -3.97
CA ILE A 47 0.85 -5.12 -4.50
C ILE A 47 1.76 -5.69 -3.40
N SER A 48 1.67 -5.13 -2.19
CA SER A 48 2.48 -5.60 -1.08
C SER A 48 2.12 -7.02 -0.66
N VAL A 49 0.83 -7.34 -0.49
CA VAL A 49 0.37 -8.70 -0.17
C VAL A 49 0.80 -9.69 -1.23
N PHE A 50 0.64 -9.34 -2.51
CA PHE A 50 1.04 -10.19 -3.62
C PHE A 50 2.55 -10.44 -3.65
N SER A 51 3.34 -9.39 -3.38
CA SER A 51 4.80 -9.49 -3.29
C SER A 51 5.24 -10.35 -2.11
N ILE A 52 4.61 -10.18 -0.93
CA ILE A 52 4.89 -11.01 0.26
C ILE A 52 4.54 -12.47 -0.03
N TYR A 53 3.35 -12.72 -0.57
CA TYR A 53 2.88 -14.05 -0.90
C TYR A 53 3.84 -14.75 -1.86
N ALA A 54 4.25 -14.08 -2.94
CA ALA A 54 5.08 -14.70 -3.94
C ALA A 54 6.54 -14.89 -3.43
N VAL A 55 7.05 -14.04 -2.51
CA VAL A 55 8.33 -14.28 -1.80
C VAL A 55 8.23 -15.51 -0.89
N LEU A 56 7.12 -15.68 -0.17
CA LEU A 56 6.87 -16.82 0.73
C LEU A 56 6.61 -18.14 -0.02
N SER A 57 5.94 -18.07 -1.17
CA SER A 57 5.64 -19.21 -2.05
C SER A 57 6.91 -19.78 -2.71
N GLY A 58 8.04 -19.06 -2.64
CA GLY A 58 9.27 -19.43 -3.35
C GLY A 58 9.17 -19.27 -4.87
N GLU A 59 8.01 -18.85 -5.38
CA GLU A 59 7.76 -18.56 -6.80
C GLU A 59 8.51 -17.31 -7.26
N ILE A 60 8.85 -16.38 -6.35
CA ILE A 60 9.79 -15.31 -6.64
C ILE A 60 11.22 -15.77 -6.32
N VAL A 61 11.82 -16.52 -7.24
CA VAL A 61 13.22 -16.24 -7.57
C VAL A 61 13.19 -14.89 -8.26
N LEU A 62 13.47 -13.77 -7.59
CA LEU A 62 13.49 -12.47 -8.25
C LEU A 62 14.54 -12.57 -9.38
N PRO A 63 14.18 -12.59 -10.68
CA PRO A 63 15.15 -12.30 -11.72
C PRO A 63 15.08 -10.79 -11.94
N LEU A 64 15.27 -10.02 -10.88
CA LEU A 64 15.15 -8.57 -10.90
C LEU A 64 16.43 -8.01 -10.31
N ILE A 65 17.39 -7.94 -11.23
CA ILE A 65 18.68 -7.24 -11.20
C ILE A 65 19.81 -8.09 -10.58
N LYS A 66 20.61 -8.65 -11.50
CA LYS A 66 21.99 -9.05 -11.25
C LYS A 66 22.85 -7.80 -11.13
#